data_AF-A0A3D1RTY8-F1
#
_entry.id   AF-A0A3D1RTY8-F1
#
_cell.length_a   1.000
_cell.length_b   1.000
_cell.length_c   1.000
_cell.angle_alpha   90.00
_cell.angle_beta   90.00
_cell.angle_gamma   90.00
#
_symmetry.space_group_name_H-M   'P 1'
#
loop_
_entity.id
_entity.type
_entity.pdbx_description
1 polymer ?
#
loop_
_entity_poly.entity_id
_entity_poly.type
_entity_poly.pdbx_seq_one_letter_code
_entity_poly.pdbx_strand_id
1 'polypeptide(L)'
;MELEHLSKDCNVAKSYIPESIENSNIRHTLATVGYIYKSCGDLETSIPYFHEALRYAPVDKGYIVSSQLVSVLYILGRTEEIEAFIGEKINIVNMHGMILWIYASIELENGNTEKAKELFERGRDYGTRGKWVFYNLRNKEAAEKLTKALEPLGSLD
;
A
#
# COMPACT_ATOMS: atom_id res chain seq x y z
N MET A 1 7.71 17.99 -4.96
CA MET A 1 6.44 17.23 -4.84
C MET A 1 5.94 17.46 -3.42
N GLU A 2 4.89 18.26 -3.23
CA GLU A 2 4.41 18.71 -1.91
C GLU A 2 3.90 17.58 -0.98
N LEU A 3 3.68 16.37 -1.51
CA LEU A 3 3.35 15.17 -0.72
C LEU A 3 4.48 14.72 0.23
N GLU A 4 5.70 15.21 0.03
CA GLU A 4 6.87 14.92 0.89
C GLU A 4 6.91 15.80 2.16
N HIS A 5 6.03 16.81 2.28
CA HIS A 5 6.03 17.77 3.39
C HIS A 5 4.91 17.59 4.44
N LEU A 6 4.02 16.59 4.27
CA LEU A 6 3.04 16.21 5.29
C LEU A 6 3.68 15.75 6.63
N SER A 7 5.00 15.53 6.65
CA SER A 7 5.74 15.12 7.84
C SER A 7 6.01 16.25 8.85
N LYS A 8 5.58 17.50 8.60
CA LYS A 8 5.92 18.60 9.52
C LYS A 8 4.90 18.83 10.64
N ASP A 9 3.61 18.53 10.43
CA ASP A 9 2.64 18.50 11.52
C ASP A 9 1.37 17.70 11.14
N CYS A 10 1.27 16.48 11.67
CA CYS A 10 0.09 15.64 11.51
C CYS A 10 -1.20 16.27 12.06
N ASN A 11 -1.10 17.15 13.05
CA ASN A 11 -2.27 17.83 13.60
C ASN A 11 -2.82 18.86 12.59
N VAL A 12 -1.93 19.60 11.93
CA VAL A 12 -2.30 20.54 10.86
C VAL A 12 -2.91 19.80 9.68
N ALA A 13 -2.29 18.70 9.22
CA ALA A 13 -2.85 17.92 8.14
C ALA A 13 -4.26 17.38 8.47
N LYS A 14 -4.45 16.89 9.70
CA LYS A 14 -5.74 16.38 10.16
C LYS A 14 -6.79 17.47 10.35
N SER A 15 -6.41 18.70 10.71
CA SER A 15 -7.37 19.79 10.92
C SER A 15 -8.10 20.21 9.64
N TYR A 16 -7.51 19.97 8.46
CA TYR A 16 -8.14 20.24 7.17
C TYR A 16 -9.10 19.13 6.69
N ILE A 17 -9.10 17.95 7.33
CA ILE A 17 -9.92 16.81 6.90
C ILE A 17 -11.41 17.14 6.87
N PRO A 18 -12.03 17.72 7.93
CA PRO A 18 -13.47 17.98 7.93
C PRO A 18 -13.92 18.85 6.75
N GLU A 19 -13.24 19.98 6.55
CA GLU A 19 -13.52 20.91 5.45
C GLU A 19 -13.31 20.27 4.07
N SER A 20 -12.28 19.42 3.94
CA SER A 20 -11.99 18.76 2.67
C SER A 20 -13.12 17.83 2.24
N ILE A 21 -13.77 17.12 3.18
CA ILE A 21 -14.85 16.16 2.89
C ILE A 21 -16.12 16.88 2.45
N GLU A 22 -16.41 18.06 3.02
CA GLU A 22 -17.63 18.83 2.72
C GLU A 22 -17.61 19.48 1.32
N ASN A 23 -16.43 19.87 0.81
CA ASN A 23 -16.30 20.79 -0.34
C ASN A 23 -15.80 20.16 -1.66
N SER A 24 -15.82 18.83 -1.82
CA SER A 24 -15.01 18.19 -2.88
C SER A 24 -15.62 16.96 -3.58
N ASN A 25 -14.93 16.49 -4.63
CA ASN A 25 -15.16 15.18 -5.22
C ASN A 25 -14.79 14.09 -4.20
N ILE A 26 -15.82 13.57 -3.54
CA ILE A 26 -15.72 12.71 -2.36
C ILE A 26 -14.71 11.56 -2.51
N ARG A 27 -14.57 10.98 -3.70
CA ARG A 27 -13.61 9.88 -3.96
C ARG A 27 -12.17 10.27 -3.67
N HIS A 28 -11.67 11.31 -4.33
CA HIS A 28 -10.25 11.67 -4.25
C HIS A 28 -9.91 12.13 -2.84
N THR A 29 -10.84 12.83 -2.23
CA THR A 29 -10.72 13.29 -0.85
C THR A 29 -10.63 12.14 0.12
N LEU A 30 -11.50 11.13 0.03
CA LEU A 30 -11.41 9.94 0.90
C LEU A 30 -10.07 9.22 0.76
N ALA A 31 -9.55 9.05 -0.47
CA ALA A 31 -8.24 8.44 -0.67
C ALA A 31 -7.10 9.29 -0.06
N THR A 32 -7.17 10.61 -0.19
CA THR A 32 -6.21 11.54 0.44
C THR A 32 -6.31 11.51 1.97
N VAL A 33 -7.52 11.48 2.53
CA VAL A 33 -7.75 11.39 3.98
C VAL A 33 -7.16 10.09 4.54
N GLY A 34 -7.44 8.95 3.89
CA GLY A 34 -6.81 7.68 4.24
C GLY A 34 -5.28 7.75 4.20
N TYR A 35 -4.72 8.38 3.16
CA TYR A 35 -3.27 8.58 3.06
C TYR A 35 -2.69 9.46 4.17
N ILE A 36 -3.39 10.53 4.58
CA ILE A 36 -2.98 11.38 5.71
C ILE A 36 -2.92 10.57 7.00
N TYR A 37 -3.99 9.84 7.34
CA TYR A 37 -4.02 9.00 8.53
C TYR A 37 -2.90 7.96 8.53
N LYS A 38 -2.72 7.24 7.41
CA LYS A 38 -1.60 6.29 7.22
C LYS A 38 -0.25 6.97 7.46
N SER A 39 0.00 8.09 6.79
CA SER A 39 1.28 8.79 6.85
C SER A 39 1.59 9.35 8.24
N CYS A 40 0.55 9.55 9.06
CA CYS A 40 0.64 9.99 10.44
C CYS A 40 0.68 8.84 11.46
N GLY A 41 0.68 7.59 11.01
CA GLY A 41 0.71 6.40 11.88
C GLY A 41 -0.64 5.96 12.43
N ASP A 42 -1.74 6.64 12.08
CA ASP A 42 -3.10 6.25 12.47
C ASP A 42 -3.66 5.20 11.50
N LEU A 43 -3.01 4.04 11.49
CA LEU A 43 -3.23 2.99 10.51
C LEU A 43 -4.69 2.48 10.51
N GLU A 44 -5.24 2.15 11.68
CA GLU A 44 -6.63 1.68 11.82
C GLU A 44 -7.63 2.70 11.26
N THR A 45 -7.43 3.98 11.57
CA THR A 45 -8.30 5.05 11.10
C THR A 45 -8.24 5.21 9.58
N SER A 46 -7.13 4.88 8.93
CA SER A 46 -6.98 5.00 7.47
C SER A 46 -7.77 3.96 6.66
N ILE A 47 -7.95 2.75 7.21
CA ILE A 47 -8.59 1.62 6.54
C ILE A 47 -10.00 1.94 6.01
N PRO A 48 -10.96 2.45 6.83
CA PRO A 48 -12.31 2.71 6.35
C PRO A 48 -12.35 3.74 5.22
N TYR A 49 -11.45 4.74 5.23
CA TYR A 49 -11.38 5.73 4.15
C TYR A 49 -10.91 5.13 2.81
N PHE A 50 -9.95 4.20 2.84
CA PHE A 50 -9.53 3.50 1.62
C PHE A 50 -10.63 2.59 1.07
N HIS A 51 -11.32 1.84 1.94
CA HIS A 51 -12.48 1.06 1.51
C HIS A 51 -13.59 1.92 0.92
N GLU A 52 -13.89 3.06 1.55
CA GLU A 52 -14.93 3.95 1.06
C GLU A 52 -14.53 4.61 -0.28
N ALA A 53 -13.27 5.02 -0.44
CA ALA A 53 -12.75 5.51 -1.71
C ALA A 53 -12.88 4.47 -2.84
N LEU A 54 -12.57 3.20 -2.56
CA LEU A 54 -12.74 2.09 -3.50
C LEU A 54 -14.22 1.80 -3.80
N ARG A 55 -15.13 2.01 -2.84
CA ARG A 55 -16.57 1.88 -3.05
C ARG A 55 -17.11 2.94 -4.02
N TYR A 56 -16.63 4.17 -3.92
CA TYR A 56 -17.03 5.27 -4.84
C TYR A 56 -16.36 5.19 -6.22
N ALA A 57 -15.19 4.57 -6.32
CA ALA A 57 -14.57 4.23 -7.61
C ALA A 57 -14.03 2.80 -7.61
N PRO A 58 -14.87 1.84 -8.01
CA PRO A 58 -14.47 0.43 -8.07
C PRO A 58 -13.35 0.17 -9.08
N VAL A 59 -13.16 1.07 -10.05
CA VAL A 59 -12.04 1.03 -10.99
C VAL A 59 -10.87 1.87 -10.43
N ASP A 60 -10.08 1.24 -9.57
CA ASP A 60 -8.83 1.79 -9.03
C ASP A 60 -7.72 1.71 -10.08
N LYS A 61 -7.66 2.70 -10.97
CA LYS A 61 -6.66 2.74 -12.04
C LYS A 61 -5.24 2.72 -11.47
N GLY A 62 -4.46 1.74 -11.91
CA GLY A 62 -3.09 1.54 -11.41
C GLY A 62 -3.03 1.04 -9.97
N TYR A 63 -4.15 0.63 -9.38
CA TYR A 63 -4.24 0.09 -8.01
C TYR A 63 -3.64 1.02 -6.95
N ILE A 64 -3.79 2.34 -7.11
CA ILE A 64 -3.15 3.30 -6.23
C ILE A 64 -3.75 3.22 -4.83
N VAL A 65 -5.09 3.25 -4.72
CA VAL A 65 -5.76 3.17 -3.40
C VAL A 65 -5.60 1.78 -2.80
N SER A 66 -5.72 0.74 -3.61
CA SER A 66 -5.49 -0.65 -3.24
C SER A 66 -4.07 -0.85 -2.70
N SER A 67 -3.06 -0.23 -3.31
CA SER A 67 -1.68 -0.30 -2.83
C SER A 67 -1.55 0.30 -1.44
N GLN A 68 -2.24 1.42 -1.15
CA GLN A 68 -2.20 2.04 0.17
C GLN A 68 -2.87 1.17 1.23
N LEU A 69 -4.02 0.58 0.91
CA LEU A 69 -4.72 -0.35 1.80
C LEU A 69 -3.86 -1.58 2.09
N VAL A 70 -3.30 -2.22 1.06
CA VAL A 70 -2.39 -3.37 1.21
C VAL A 70 -1.16 -3.00 2.06
N SER A 71 -0.57 -1.81 1.88
CA SER A 71 0.52 -1.35 2.77
C SER A 71 0.08 -1.30 4.23
N VAL A 72 -1.09 -0.73 4.51
CA VAL A 72 -1.59 -0.54 5.88
C VAL A 72 -1.86 -1.89 6.53
N LEU A 73 -2.55 -2.78 5.83
CA LEU A 73 -2.81 -4.14 6.30
C LEU A 73 -1.51 -4.89 6.55
N TYR A 74 -0.50 -4.71 5.70
CA TYR A 74 0.80 -5.35 5.86
C TYR A 74 1.55 -4.84 7.10
N ILE A 75 1.55 -3.53 7.33
CA ILE A 75 2.15 -2.92 8.53
C ILE A 75 1.47 -3.45 9.81
N LEU A 76 0.16 -3.68 9.76
CA LEU A 76 -0.62 -4.24 10.85
C LEU A 76 -0.53 -5.77 10.98
N GLY A 77 0.18 -6.45 10.07
CA GLY A 77 0.30 -7.91 10.07
C GLY A 77 -0.98 -8.66 9.66
N ARG A 78 -1.94 -7.99 9.02
CA ARG A 78 -3.25 -8.54 8.62
C ARG A 78 -3.17 -9.23 7.25
N THR A 79 -2.35 -10.28 7.16
CA THR A 79 -2.09 -10.99 5.90
C THR A 79 -3.35 -11.64 5.32
N GLU A 80 -4.19 -12.25 6.16
CA GLU A 80 -5.47 -12.85 5.74
C GLU A 80 -6.39 -11.82 5.05
N GLU A 81 -6.43 -10.57 5.55
CA GLU A 81 -7.21 -9.50 4.94
C GLU A 81 -6.64 -9.08 3.57
N ILE A 82 -5.31 -9.09 3.42
CA ILE A 82 -4.66 -8.84 2.12
C ILE A 82 -5.03 -9.94 1.12
N GLU A 83 -4.92 -11.21 1.53
CA GLU A 83 -5.26 -12.37 0.69
C GLU A 83 -6.73 -12.32 0.25
N ALA A 84 -7.66 -12.03 1.17
CA ALA A 84 -9.07 -11.88 0.85
C ALA A 84 -9.35 -10.68 -0.08
N PHE A 85 -8.62 -9.58 0.07
CA PHE A 85 -8.85 -8.36 -0.70
C PHE A 85 -8.30 -8.43 -2.13
N ILE A 86 -7.07 -8.93 -2.30
CA ILE A 86 -6.35 -8.85 -3.58
C ILE A 86 -5.94 -10.21 -4.15
N GLY A 87 -6.06 -11.32 -3.40
CA GLY A 87 -5.55 -12.63 -3.80
C GLY A 87 -6.10 -13.13 -5.13
N GLU A 88 -7.41 -13.04 -5.35
CA GLU A 88 -8.03 -13.44 -6.64
C GLU A 88 -7.57 -12.56 -7.83
N LYS A 89 -7.10 -11.35 -7.55
CA LYS A 89 -6.70 -10.34 -8.54
C LYS A 89 -5.20 -10.27 -8.74
N ILE A 90 -4.40 -10.95 -7.92
CA ILE A 90 -2.94 -10.79 -7.89
C ILE A 90 -2.27 -11.10 -9.23
N ASN A 91 -2.90 -11.95 -10.05
CA ASN A 91 -2.42 -12.37 -11.37
C ASN A 91 -2.81 -11.43 -12.52
N ILE A 92 -3.46 -10.30 -12.25
CA ILE A 92 -3.72 -9.28 -13.27
C ILE A 92 -2.39 -8.69 -13.75
N VAL A 93 -2.22 -8.60 -15.07
CA VAL A 93 -0.95 -8.22 -15.74
C VAL A 93 -0.38 -6.91 -15.20
N ASN A 94 -1.23 -5.88 -15.06
CA ASN A 94 -0.82 -4.54 -14.64
C ASN A 94 -1.05 -4.27 -13.14
N MET A 95 -0.89 -5.29 -12.29
CA MET A 95 -0.94 -5.13 -10.84
C MET A 95 0.19 -4.21 -10.37
N HIS A 96 -0.12 -3.32 -9.43
CA HIS A 96 0.86 -2.37 -8.91
C HIS A 96 2.02 -3.11 -8.22
N GLY A 97 3.26 -2.79 -8.59
CA GLY A 97 4.42 -3.61 -8.19
C GLY A 97 4.68 -3.68 -6.68
N MET A 98 4.32 -2.65 -5.89
CA MET A 98 4.37 -2.77 -4.42
C MET A 98 3.39 -3.79 -3.84
N ILE A 99 2.22 -3.97 -4.47
CA ILE A 99 1.28 -5.02 -4.06
C ILE A 99 1.90 -6.38 -4.36
N LEU A 100 2.49 -6.54 -5.55
CA LEU A 100 3.17 -7.78 -5.94
C LEU A 100 4.31 -8.14 -4.97
N TRP A 101 5.12 -7.17 -4.57
CA TRP A 101 6.21 -7.39 -3.62
C TRP A 101 5.74 -7.74 -2.21
N ILE A 102 4.71 -7.05 -1.70
CA ILE A 102 4.09 -7.40 -0.41
C ILE A 102 3.53 -8.83 -0.48
N TYR A 103 2.78 -9.15 -1.53
CA TYR A 103 2.17 -10.46 -1.70
C TYR A 103 3.22 -11.57 -1.91
N ALA A 104 4.32 -11.29 -2.60
CA ALA A 104 5.46 -12.20 -2.70
C ALA A 104 6.05 -12.55 -1.32
N SER A 105 6.12 -11.59 -0.40
CA SER A 105 6.57 -11.87 0.97
C SER A 105 5.62 -12.76 1.75
N ILE A 106 4.30 -12.63 1.53
CA ILE A 106 3.27 -13.50 2.13
C ILE A 106 3.37 -14.91 1.56
N GLU A 107 3.55 -15.05 0.23
CA GLU A 107 3.75 -16.35 -0.40
C GLU A 107 5.03 -17.05 0.09
N LEU A 108 6.09 -16.31 0.40
CA LEU A 108 7.27 -16.88 1.07
C LEU A 108 6.96 -17.37 2.49
N GLU A 109 6.22 -16.59 3.28
CA GLU A 109 5.78 -17.00 4.63
C GLU A 109 4.92 -18.28 4.57
N ASN A 110 4.13 -18.43 3.50
CA ASN A 110 3.31 -19.62 3.23
C ASN A 110 4.09 -20.79 2.60
N GLY A 111 5.39 -20.64 2.32
CA GLY A 111 6.24 -21.68 1.71
C GLY A 111 6.11 -21.83 0.19
N ASN A 112 5.38 -20.93 -0.48
CA ASN A 112 5.13 -20.94 -1.92
C ASN A 112 6.22 -20.17 -2.70
N THR A 113 7.46 -20.64 -2.61
CA THR A 113 8.64 -19.93 -3.14
C THR A 113 8.57 -19.65 -4.64
N GLU A 114 8.03 -20.56 -5.46
CA GLU A 114 7.93 -20.37 -6.90
C GLU A 114 7.01 -19.19 -7.25
N LYS A 115 5.82 -19.15 -6.63
CA LYS A 115 4.85 -18.06 -6.82
C LYS A 115 5.40 -16.74 -6.28
N ALA A 116 6.08 -16.76 -5.14
CA ALA A 116 6.74 -15.57 -4.61
C ALA A 116 7.76 -14.99 -5.59
N LYS A 117 8.57 -15.84 -6.22
CA LYS A 117 9.56 -15.43 -7.22
C LYS A 117 8.92 -14.82 -8.45
N GLU A 118 7.86 -15.42 -8.99
CA GLU A 118 7.10 -14.87 -10.12
C GLU A 118 6.55 -13.47 -9.81
N LEU A 119 5.91 -13.31 -8.65
CA LEU A 119 5.35 -12.02 -8.21
C LEU A 119 6.44 -10.96 -8.01
N PHE A 120 7.59 -11.36 -7.44
CA PHE A 120 8.73 -10.49 -7.26
C PHE A 120 9.26 -9.96 -8.59
N GLU A 121 9.47 -10.84 -9.57
CA GLU A 121 9.93 -10.49 -10.93
C GLU A 121 8.94 -9.55 -11.63
N ARG A 122 7.64 -9.85 -11.57
CA ARG A 122 6.60 -8.96 -12.11
C ARG A 122 6.61 -7.57 -11.45
N GLY A 123 6.86 -7.50 -10.15
CA GLY A 123 7.04 -6.22 -9.46
C GLY A 123 8.28 -5.45 -9.96
N ARG A 124 9.37 -6.15 -10.28
CA ARG A 124 10.56 -5.52 -10.89
C ARG A 124 10.30 -5.01 -12.30
N ASP A 125 9.56 -5.77 -13.10
CA ASP A 125 9.17 -5.38 -14.47
C ASP A 125 8.22 -4.18 -14.48
N TYR A 126 7.36 -4.07 -13.46
CA TYR A 126 6.55 -2.87 -13.21
C TYR A 126 7.42 -1.63 -12.86
N GLY A 127 8.67 -1.83 -12.44
CA GLY A 127 9.60 -0.78 -12.03
C GLY A 127 9.70 -0.58 -10.51
N THR A 128 9.14 -1.48 -9.70
CA THR A 128 9.31 -1.45 -8.24
C THR A 128 10.75 -1.79 -7.86
N ARG A 129 11.27 -1.07 -6.87
CA ARG A 129 12.66 -1.07 -6.40
C ARG A 129 12.70 -0.89 -4.89
N GLY A 130 13.77 -1.35 -4.26
CA GLY A 130 13.99 -1.29 -2.81
C GLY A 130 13.84 0.12 -2.26
N LYS A 131 14.33 1.14 -2.99
CA LYS A 131 14.17 2.55 -2.59
C LYS A 131 12.71 2.95 -2.36
N TRP A 132 11.75 2.33 -3.04
CA TRP A 132 10.32 2.67 -2.93
C TRP A 132 9.61 1.98 -1.76
N VAL A 133 10.22 0.95 -1.16
CA VAL A 133 9.61 0.17 -0.06
C VAL A 133 9.28 1.08 1.11
N PHE A 134 10.26 1.86 1.60
CA PHE A 134 10.02 2.79 2.70
C PHE A 134 9.04 3.91 2.33
N TYR A 135 9.10 4.46 1.11
CA TYR A 135 8.16 5.51 0.68
C TYR A 135 6.72 5.01 0.60
N ASN A 136 6.52 3.76 0.20
CA ASN A 136 5.20 3.15 0.13
C ASN A 136 4.67 2.82 1.53
N LEU A 137 5.49 2.21 2.39
CA LEU A 137 5.04 1.77 3.72
C LEU A 137 5.02 2.91 4.75
N ARG A 138 5.95 3.86 4.68
CA ARG A 138 6.17 4.93 5.67
C ARG A 138 6.35 4.40 7.11
N ASN A 139 6.75 3.14 7.24
CA ASN A 139 7.00 2.45 8.49
C ASN A 139 8.35 1.71 8.38
N LYS A 140 9.27 2.01 9.30
CA LYS A 140 10.66 1.50 9.23
C LYS A 140 10.71 -0.02 9.45
N GLU A 141 10.02 -0.52 10.47
CA GLU A 141 10.00 -1.94 10.82
C GLU A 141 9.41 -2.79 9.69
N ALA A 142 8.25 -2.39 9.15
CA ALA A 142 7.62 -3.08 8.04
C ALA A 142 8.47 -3.02 6.76
N ALA A 143 9.17 -1.90 6.52
CA ALA A 143 10.08 -1.78 5.39
C ALA A 143 11.30 -2.70 5.50
N GLU A 144 11.89 -2.80 6.68
CA GLU A 144 12.99 -3.72 6.96
C GLU A 144 12.53 -5.18 6.84
N LYS A 145 11.35 -5.51 7.40
CA LYS A 145 10.72 -6.84 7.26
C LYS A 145 10.55 -7.21 5.79
N LEU A 146 9.93 -6.34 5.00
CA LEU A 146 9.65 -6.62 3.58
C LEU A 146 10.95 -6.75 2.78
N THR A 147 11.90 -5.84 2.99
CA THR A 147 13.19 -5.87 2.28
C THR A 147 13.91 -7.19 2.54
N LYS A 148 14.05 -7.58 3.81
CA LYS A 148 14.72 -8.81 4.20
C LYS A 148 14.00 -10.06 3.68
N ALA A 149 12.67 -10.06 3.67
CA ALA A 149 11.89 -11.18 3.14
C ALA A 149 12.15 -11.39 1.63
N LEU A 150 12.39 -10.32 0.86
CA LEU A 150 12.54 -10.39 -0.59
C LEU A 150 13.99 -10.60 -1.06
N GLU A 151 15.00 -10.36 -0.21
CA GLU A 151 16.42 -10.58 -0.54
C GLU A 151 16.72 -11.94 -1.19
N PRO A 152 16.16 -13.08 -0.74
CA PRO A 152 16.40 -14.37 -1.37
C PRO A 152 15.83 -14.51 -2.78
N LEU A 153 14.86 -13.67 -3.16
CA LEU A 153 14.22 -13.72 -4.48
C LEU A 153 15.03 -12.98 -5.55
N GLY A 154 15.92 -12.06 -5.15
CA GLY A 154 16.85 -11.39 -6.06
C GLY A 154 17.17 -9.95 -5.66
N SER A 155 17.85 -9.25 -6.56
CA SER A 155 18.24 -7.84 -6.35
C SER A 155 17.02 -6.92 -6.29
N LEU A 156 17.03 -6.01 -5.31
CA LEU A 156 16.00 -4.99 -5.11
C LEU A 156 16.28 -3.70 -5.92
N ASP A 157 17.40 -3.64 -6.65
CA ASP A 157 17.82 -2.47 -7.45
C ASP A 157 17.39 -2.55 -8.93
#